data_AF-A0A8T5S8C0-F1
#
_entry.id   AF-A0A8T5S8C0-F1
#
_cell.length_a   1.000
_cell.length_b   1.000
_cell.length_c   1.000
_cell.angle_alpha   90.00
_cell.angle_beta   90.00
_cell.angle_gamma   90.00
#
_symmetry.space_group_name_H-M   'P 1'
#
loop_
_entity.id
_entity.type
_entity.pdbx_description
1 polymer ?
#
loop_
_entity_poly.entity_id
_entity_poly.type
_entity_poly.pdbx_seq_one_letter_code
_entity_poly.pdbx_strand_id
1 'polypeptide(L)'
;MASYRLIFGIIIGIILSFFSVFFFNMTGVITQIKQYVGSDTIKAASLLVGANFDFDMISFFTSNPTILGFFAPELLAWIFLGFLSGAIAKGTKRGVVTGLLIVVIDVLLWIIFSIVSGEDLMALFQDTQLSETLGGIISAILGAFIGGGLGGLISGPYEEFY
;
A
#
# COMPACT_ATOMS: atom_id res chain seq x y z
N MET A 1 -16.37 -2.18 23.69
CA MET A 1 -16.58 -1.19 22.61
C MET A 1 -15.27 -1.01 21.83
N ALA A 2 -14.93 -1.96 20.95
CA ALA A 2 -13.51 -2.14 20.61
C ALA A 2 -13.23 -2.70 19.21
N SER A 3 -14.28 -3.03 18.45
CA SER A 3 -14.21 -3.37 17.02
C SER A 3 -14.08 -2.11 16.15
N TYR A 4 -14.59 -0.96 16.60
CA TYR A 4 -14.56 0.28 15.82
C TYR A 4 -13.14 0.75 15.52
N ARG A 5 -12.18 0.63 16.44
CA ARG A 5 -10.80 1.08 16.22
C ARG A 5 -10.12 0.35 15.06
N LEU A 6 -10.37 -0.96 14.95
CA LEU A 6 -9.88 -1.76 13.83
C LEU A 6 -10.52 -1.29 12.52
N ILE A 7 -11.84 -1.10 12.51
CA ILE A 7 -12.57 -0.59 11.32
C ILE A 7 -12.06 0.80 10.93
N PHE A 8 -11.86 1.72 11.89
CA PHE A 8 -11.31 3.05 11.65
C PHE A 8 -9.87 2.98 11.13
N GLY A 9 -9.04 2.10 11.68
CA GLY A 9 -7.67 1.89 11.20
C GLY A 9 -7.65 1.44 9.73
N ILE A 10 -8.56 0.53 9.35
CA ILE A 10 -8.72 0.10 7.95
C ILE A 10 -9.17 1.26 7.07
N ILE A 11 -10.25 1.96 7.45
CA ILE A 11 -10.80 3.07 6.65
C ILE A 11 -9.76 4.18 6.44
N ILE A 12 -9.07 4.59 7.51
CA ILE A 12 -8.04 5.63 7.44
C ILE A 12 -6.86 5.14 6.60
N GLY A 13 -6.46 3.88 6.77
CA GLY A 13 -5.38 3.27 5.97
C GLY A 13 -5.68 3.27 4.48
N ILE A 14 -6.88 2.87 4.08
CA ILE A 14 -7.32 2.90 2.67
C ILE A 14 -7.35 4.35 2.15
N ILE A 15 -7.89 5.30 2.91
CA ILE A 15 -7.92 6.70 2.45
C ILE A 15 -6.49 7.21 2.22
N LEU A 16 -5.57 6.87 3.14
CA LEU A 16 -4.18 7.29 3.04
C LEU A 16 -3.41 6.58 1.90
N SER A 17 -3.81 5.38 1.48
CA SER A 17 -3.13 4.66 0.39
C SER A 17 -3.22 5.37 -0.97
N PHE A 18 -4.26 6.20 -1.19
CA PHE A 18 -4.35 7.05 -2.38
C PHE A 18 -3.33 8.19 -2.40
N PHE A 19 -2.72 8.50 -1.26
CA PHE A 19 -1.81 9.64 -1.08
C PHE A 19 -0.44 9.22 -0.52
N SER A 20 -0.23 7.95 -0.22
CA SER A 20 0.95 7.44 0.47
C SER A 20 2.23 7.63 -0.35
N VAL A 21 2.25 7.16 -1.59
CA VAL A 21 3.40 7.37 -2.50
C VAL A 21 3.58 8.85 -2.81
N PHE A 22 2.50 9.64 -2.84
CA PHE A 22 2.58 11.09 -2.99
C PHE A 22 3.39 11.77 -1.88
N PHE A 23 3.31 11.29 -0.63
CA PHE A 23 4.11 11.85 0.47
C PHE A 23 5.62 11.61 0.31
N PHE A 24 6.02 10.57 -0.41
CA PHE A 24 7.42 10.19 -0.59
C PHE A 24 7.98 10.49 -1.99
N ASN A 25 7.12 10.66 -3.01
CA ASN A 25 7.49 10.89 -4.41
C ASN A 25 6.56 11.94 -5.09
N MET A 26 6.42 13.09 -4.44
CA MET A 26 5.50 14.17 -4.83
C MET A 26 5.69 14.64 -6.29
N THR A 27 6.93 14.71 -6.79
CA THR A 27 7.24 15.23 -8.13
C THR A 27 6.83 14.27 -9.26
N GLY A 28 7.06 12.97 -9.09
CA GLY A 28 6.63 11.95 -10.06
C GLY A 28 5.11 11.86 -10.13
N VAL A 29 4.46 11.85 -8.97
CA VAL A 29 2.99 11.72 -8.86
C VAL A 29 2.26 12.96 -9.40
N ILE A 30 2.72 14.18 -9.12
CA ILE A 30 2.11 15.41 -9.69
C ILE A 30 2.16 15.39 -11.22
N THR A 31 3.23 14.85 -11.80
CA THR A 31 3.39 14.79 -13.26
C THR A 31 2.39 13.81 -13.88
N GLN A 32 2.16 12.65 -13.26
CA GLN A 32 1.16 11.68 -13.69
C GLN A 32 -0.28 12.18 -13.48
N ILE A 33 -0.59 12.80 -12.33
CA ILE A 33 -1.91 13.39 -12.03
C ILE A 33 -2.28 14.45 -13.08
N LYS A 34 -1.35 15.34 -13.45
CA LYS A 34 -1.58 16.38 -14.46
C LYS A 34 -1.90 15.83 -15.85
N GLN A 35 -1.44 14.62 -16.17
CA GLN A 35 -1.68 14.00 -17.48
C GLN A 35 -3.09 13.41 -17.61
N TYR A 36 -3.73 12.98 -16.51
CA TYR A 36 -4.97 12.20 -16.57
C TYR A 36 -6.17 12.79 -15.81
N VAL A 37 -5.97 13.68 -14.83
CA VAL A 37 -7.10 14.30 -14.08
C VAL A 37 -8.04 15.10 -14.98
N GLY A 38 -7.55 15.61 -16.11
CA GLY A 38 -8.37 16.34 -17.08
C GLY A 38 -9.14 15.46 -18.08
N SER A 39 -8.84 14.16 -18.18
CA SER A 39 -9.36 13.28 -19.25
C SER A 39 -10.08 12.04 -18.72
N ASP A 40 -9.54 11.36 -17.70
CA ASP A 40 -10.13 10.15 -17.11
C ASP A 40 -9.74 10.01 -15.63
N THR A 41 -10.67 10.40 -14.76
CA THR A 41 -10.49 10.36 -13.31
C THR A 41 -10.39 8.93 -12.76
N ILE A 42 -10.99 7.94 -13.43
CA ILE A 42 -10.96 6.54 -13.00
C ILE A 42 -9.58 5.96 -13.28
N LYS A 43 -9.02 6.27 -14.45
CA LYS A 43 -7.64 5.90 -14.79
C LYS A 43 -6.63 6.56 -13.84
N ALA A 44 -6.84 7.83 -13.49
CA ALA A 44 -6.00 8.50 -12.50
C ALA A 44 -6.05 7.81 -11.12
N ALA A 45 -7.23 7.37 -10.67
CA ALA A 45 -7.37 6.61 -9.43
C ALA A 45 -6.67 5.24 -9.50
N SER A 46 -6.78 4.52 -10.62
CA SER A 46 -6.05 3.27 -10.84
C SER A 46 -4.54 3.46 -10.69
N LEU A 47 -3.98 4.47 -11.35
CA LEU A 47 -2.54 4.78 -11.28
C LEU A 47 -2.09 5.16 -9.87
N LEU A 48 -2.90 5.91 -9.12
CA LEU A 48 -2.56 6.30 -7.75
C LEU A 48 -2.52 5.12 -6.79
N VAL A 49 -3.48 4.19 -6.89
CA VAL A 49 -3.47 2.98 -6.07
C VAL A 49 -2.36 2.05 -6.54
N GLY A 50 -2.21 1.86 -7.85
CA GLY A 50 -1.20 1.02 -8.48
C GLY A 50 0.23 1.41 -8.12
N ALA A 51 0.52 2.71 -8.04
CA ALA A 51 1.84 3.23 -7.68
C ALA A 51 2.35 2.72 -6.33
N ASN A 52 1.47 2.33 -5.40
CA ASN A 52 1.88 1.70 -4.15
C ASN A 52 2.62 0.36 -4.37
N PHE A 53 2.43 -0.28 -5.51
CA PHE A 53 2.98 -1.59 -5.84
C PHE A 53 4.16 -1.50 -6.82
N ASP A 54 4.69 -0.31 -7.13
CA ASP A 54 5.75 -0.16 -8.13
C ASP A 54 7.13 -0.68 -7.65
N PHE A 55 7.34 -0.84 -6.34
CA PHE A 55 8.60 -1.38 -5.83
C PHE A 55 8.66 -2.90 -5.96
N ASP A 56 9.33 -3.37 -7.03
CA ASP A 56 9.63 -4.79 -7.24
C ASP A 56 10.76 -5.28 -6.32
N MET A 57 10.36 -5.89 -5.20
CA MET A 57 11.30 -6.48 -4.25
C MET A 57 11.96 -7.76 -4.76
N ILE A 58 11.33 -8.52 -5.66
CA ILE A 58 11.94 -9.72 -6.24
C ILE A 58 13.15 -9.30 -7.07
N SER A 59 12.95 -8.37 -8.01
CA SER A 59 14.02 -7.84 -8.85
C SER A 59 15.10 -7.14 -8.02
N PHE A 60 14.72 -6.38 -6.98
CA PHE A 60 15.69 -5.74 -6.08
C PHE A 60 16.69 -6.73 -5.47
N PHE A 61 16.22 -7.90 -5.01
CA PHE A 61 17.08 -8.90 -4.37
C PHE A 61 17.77 -9.86 -5.35
N THR A 62 17.22 -10.08 -6.55
CA THR A 62 17.85 -10.94 -7.58
C THR A 62 18.89 -10.22 -8.42
N SER A 63 18.84 -8.88 -8.45
CA SER A 63 19.77 -8.03 -9.19
C SER A 63 20.98 -7.66 -8.32
N ASN A 64 21.20 -6.37 -8.06
CA ASN A 64 22.20 -5.85 -7.14
C ASN A 64 21.52 -4.90 -6.15
N PRO A 65 21.16 -5.36 -4.94
CA PRO A 65 20.48 -4.52 -3.97
C PRO A 65 21.41 -3.39 -3.51
N THR A 66 20.87 -2.17 -3.49
CA THR A 66 21.57 -1.00 -2.94
C THR A 66 20.83 -0.47 -1.72
N ILE A 67 21.57 0.10 -0.77
CA ILE A 67 20.97 0.69 0.44
C ILE A 67 19.96 1.78 0.06
N LEU A 68 20.29 2.63 -0.93
CA LEU A 68 19.39 3.69 -1.39
C LEU A 68 18.12 3.12 -2.05
N GLY A 69 18.23 2.03 -2.81
CA GLY A 69 17.07 1.36 -3.41
C GLY A 69 16.15 0.71 -2.37
N PHE A 70 16.66 0.35 -1.19
CA PHE A 70 15.83 -0.16 -0.10
C PHE A 70 14.93 0.92 0.52
N PHE A 71 15.31 2.20 0.43
CA PHE A 71 14.48 3.34 0.86
C PHE A 71 13.54 3.82 -0.24
N ALA A 72 13.06 2.89 -1.07
CA ALA A 72 12.07 3.17 -2.10
C ALA A 72 10.82 3.82 -1.47
N PRO A 73 10.30 4.91 -2.06
CA PRO A 73 9.10 5.61 -1.60
C PRO A 73 7.91 4.70 -1.30
N GLU A 74 7.74 3.66 -2.11
CA GLU A 74 6.60 2.74 -2.07
C GLU A 74 6.72 1.79 -0.87
N LEU A 75 7.91 1.26 -0.59
CA LEU A 75 8.15 0.44 0.60
C LEU A 75 7.96 1.25 1.88
N LEU A 76 8.47 2.49 1.90
CA LEU A 76 8.30 3.41 3.03
C LEU A 76 6.83 3.81 3.23
N ALA A 77 6.09 4.03 2.14
CA ALA A 77 4.66 4.25 2.15
C ALA A 77 3.91 3.11 2.86
N TRP A 78 4.19 1.86 2.51
CA TRP A 78 3.55 0.71 3.16
C TRP A 78 3.91 0.55 4.63
N ILE A 79 5.16 0.79 5.00
CA ILE A 79 5.59 0.80 6.41
C ILE A 79 4.84 1.90 7.18
N PHE A 80 4.74 3.09 6.61
CA PHE A 80 4.07 4.23 7.24
C PHE A 80 2.56 4.02 7.37
N LEU A 81 1.90 3.54 6.32
CA LEU A 81 0.47 3.20 6.32
C LEU A 81 0.17 2.10 7.34
N GLY A 82 0.96 1.03 7.32
CA GLY A 82 0.86 -0.05 8.30
C GLY A 82 1.03 0.49 9.72
N PHE A 83 2.02 1.35 9.95
CA PHE A 83 2.26 1.95 11.26
C PHE A 83 1.09 2.77 11.77
N LEU A 84 0.57 3.72 10.97
CA LEU A 84 -0.54 4.57 11.39
C LEU A 84 -1.81 3.76 11.65
N SER A 85 -2.18 2.90 10.71
CA SER A 85 -3.37 2.05 10.84
C SER A 85 -3.26 1.09 12.03
N GLY A 86 -2.08 0.51 12.26
CA GLY A 86 -1.81 -0.35 13.39
C GLY A 86 -1.83 0.39 14.73
N ALA A 87 -1.31 1.61 14.77
CA ALA A 87 -1.37 2.47 15.96
C ALA A 87 -2.82 2.83 16.34
N ILE A 88 -3.69 3.04 15.34
CA ILE A 88 -5.12 3.29 15.56
C ILE A 88 -5.83 2.03 16.07
N ALA A 89 -5.55 0.87 15.45
CA ALA A 89 -6.17 -0.40 15.80
C ALA A 89 -5.82 -0.88 17.21
N LYS A 90 -4.63 -0.52 17.71
CA LYS A 90 -3.98 -0.94 18.96
C LYS A 90 -3.74 -2.44 19.09
N GLY A 91 -2.58 -2.79 19.65
CA GLY A 91 -2.16 -4.17 19.88
C GLY A 91 -1.57 -4.83 18.63
N THR A 92 -0.44 -5.51 18.80
CA THR A 92 0.37 -6.05 17.70
C THR A 92 -0.42 -6.93 16.73
N LYS A 93 -1.23 -7.88 17.25
CA LYS A 93 -2.03 -8.79 16.40
C LYS A 93 -3.02 -8.02 15.53
N ARG A 94 -3.71 -7.04 16.10
CA ARG A 94 -4.69 -6.22 15.37
C ARG A 94 -4.02 -5.26 14.41
N GLY A 95 -2.86 -4.72 14.77
CA GLY A 95 -2.08 -3.86 13.91
C GLY A 95 -1.61 -4.59 12.66
N VAL A 96 -1.09 -5.82 12.80
CA VAL A 96 -0.74 -6.67 11.65
C VAL A 96 -1.96 -7.00 10.79
N VAL A 97 -3.08 -7.40 11.41
CA VAL A 97 -4.32 -7.70 10.67
C VAL A 97 -4.82 -6.47 9.91
N THR A 98 -4.79 -5.29 10.53
CA THR A 98 -5.22 -4.03 9.90
C THR A 98 -4.32 -3.68 8.72
N GLY A 99 -3.00 -3.73 8.89
CA GLY A 99 -2.03 -3.48 7.82
C GLY A 99 -2.22 -4.41 6.63
N LEU A 100 -2.33 -5.71 6.87
CA LEU A 100 -2.53 -6.70 5.80
C LEU A 100 -3.88 -6.54 5.09
N LEU A 101 -4.95 -6.20 5.82
CA LEU A 101 -6.26 -5.95 5.22
C LEU A 101 -6.24 -4.73 4.29
N ILE A 102 -5.49 -3.68 4.63
CA ILE A 102 -5.32 -2.51 3.75
C ILE A 102 -4.68 -2.95 2.43
N VAL A 103 -3.60 -3.75 2.48
CA VAL A 103 -2.96 -4.29 1.26
C VAL A 103 -3.96 -5.06 0.39
N VAL A 104 -4.74 -5.96 0.99
CA VAL A 104 -5.74 -6.75 0.25
C VAL A 104 -6.79 -5.85 -0.40
N ILE A 105 -7.29 -4.85 0.34
CA ILE A 105 -8.31 -3.94 -0.16
C ILE A 105 -7.75 -3.05 -1.27
N ASP A 106 -6.53 -2.55 -1.14
CA ASP A 106 -5.90 -1.72 -2.17
C ASP A 106 -5.61 -2.52 -3.45
N VAL A 107 -5.20 -3.79 -3.35
CA VAL A 107 -5.08 -4.67 -4.52
C VAL A 107 -6.44 -4.85 -5.21
N LEU A 108 -7.51 -5.06 -4.44
CA LEU A 108 -8.86 -5.20 -5.00
C LEU A 108 -9.34 -3.90 -5.65
N LEU A 109 -9.10 -2.75 -5.02
CA LEU A 109 -9.45 -1.44 -5.56
C LEU A 109 -8.67 -1.16 -6.85
N TRP A 110 -7.38 -1.47 -6.88
CA TRP A 110 -6.54 -1.34 -8.06
C TRP A 110 -7.09 -2.18 -9.23
N ILE A 111 -7.35 -3.47 -9.00
CA ILE A 111 -7.94 -4.37 -10.00
C ILE A 111 -9.30 -3.82 -10.50
N ILE A 112 -10.17 -3.38 -9.60
CA ILE A 112 -11.48 -2.84 -9.97
C ILE A 112 -11.33 -1.57 -10.82
N PHE A 113 -10.46 -0.64 -10.44
CA PHE A 113 -10.25 0.59 -11.20
C PHE A 113 -9.63 0.32 -12.56
N SER A 114 -8.66 -0.59 -12.67
CA SER A 114 -8.09 -1.01 -13.94
C SER A 114 -9.12 -1.66 -14.87
N ILE A 115 -10.04 -2.48 -14.36
CA ILE A 115 -11.13 -3.04 -15.18
C ILE A 115 -12.04 -1.93 -15.71
N VAL A 116 -12.44 -1.01 -14.84
CA VAL A 116 -13.39 0.06 -15.21
C VAL A 116 -12.73 1.08 -16.16
N SER A 117 -11.42 1.32 -16.04
CA SER A 117 -10.66 2.16 -16.97
C SER A 117 -10.30 1.47 -18.29
N GLY A 118 -10.67 0.19 -18.46
CA GLY A 118 -10.40 -0.58 -19.68
C GLY A 118 -8.92 -0.95 -19.86
N GLU A 119 -8.15 -1.04 -18.77
CA GLU A 119 -6.78 -1.53 -18.82
C GLU A 119 -6.74 -3.04 -19.06
N ASP A 120 -5.74 -3.47 -19.85
CA ASP A 120 -5.51 -4.88 -20.09
C ASP A 120 -4.82 -5.54 -18.90
N LEU A 121 -5.62 -6.04 -17.96
CA LEU A 121 -5.11 -6.80 -16.81
C LEU A 121 -4.32 -8.05 -17.22
N MET A 122 -4.53 -8.58 -18.42
CA MET A 122 -3.80 -9.76 -18.87
C MET A 122 -2.32 -9.47 -19.08
N ALA A 123 -1.96 -8.23 -19.43
CA ALA A 123 -0.57 -7.79 -19.55
C ALA A 123 0.18 -7.92 -18.21
N LEU A 124 -0.47 -7.60 -17.08
CA LEU A 124 0.12 -7.68 -15.74
C LEU A 124 0.56 -9.11 -15.35
N PHE A 125 0.01 -10.13 -16.01
CA PHE A 125 0.34 -11.53 -15.75
C PHE A 125 1.22 -12.16 -16.84
N GLN A 126 1.89 -11.34 -17.68
CA GLN A 126 2.78 -11.80 -18.74
C GLN A 126 4.24 -11.41 -18.48
N ASP A 127 5.15 -12.32 -18.82
CA ASP A 127 6.60 -12.11 -18.85
C ASP A 127 7.17 -11.43 -17.59
N THR A 128 7.90 -10.33 -17.76
CA THR A 128 8.55 -9.59 -16.65
C THR A 128 7.54 -8.84 -15.79
N GLN A 129 6.38 -8.45 -16.34
CA GLN A 129 5.35 -7.71 -15.61
C GLN A 129 4.72 -8.55 -14.49
N LEU A 130 4.67 -9.87 -14.66
CA LEU A 130 4.23 -10.78 -13.60
C LEU A 130 5.17 -10.72 -12.39
N SER A 131 6.49 -10.75 -12.63
CA SER A 131 7.49 -10.66 -11.58
C SER A 131 7.43 -9.30 -10.87
N GLU A 132 7.31 -8.22 -11.64
CA GLU A 132 7.20 -6.86 -11.12
C GLU A 132 5.96 -6.70 -10.24
N THR A 133 4.81 -7.16 -10.71
CA THR A 133 3.54 -7.10 -9.96
C THR A 133 3.59 -7.91 -8.68
N LEU A 134 4.11 -9.14 -8.74
CA LEU A 134 4.28 -9.98 -7.55
C LEU A 134 5.29 -9.38 -6.57
N GLY A 135 6.38 -8.81 -7.07
CA GLY A 135 7.37 -8.09 -6.29
C GLY A 135 6.74 -6.92 -5.54
N GLY A 136 5.94 -6.11 -6.23
CA GLY A 136 5.15 -5.02 -5.66
C GLY A 136 4.22 -5.46 -4.52
N ILE A 137 3.46 -6.53 -4.74
CA ILE A 137 2.53 -7.07 -3.73
C ILE A 137 3.30 -7.61 -2.52
N ILE A 138 4.43 -8.30 -2.73
CA ILE A 138 5.29 -8.80 -1.64
C ILE A 138 5.85 -7.62 -0.84
N SER A 139 6.28 -6.55 -1.51
CA SER A 139 6.71 -5.32 -0.87
C SER A 139 5.65 -4.72 0.01
N ALA A 140 4.43 -4.63 -0.50
CA ALA A 140 3.28 -4.13 0.23
C ALA A 140 3.00 -4.97 1.49
N ILE A 141 2.98 -6.29 1.34
CA ILE A 141 2.75 -7.23 2.45
C ILE A 141 3.83 -7.06 3.53
N LEU A 142 5.11 -7.02 3.16
CA LEU A 142 6.20 -6.90 4.12
C LEU A 142 6.22 -5.53 4.80
N GLY A 143 6.04 -4.46 4.04
CA GLY A 143 5.95 -3.11 4.58
C GLY A 143 4.78 -2.96 5.55
N ALA A 144 3.59 -3.40 5.16
CA ALA A 144 2.40 -3.34 6.00
C ALA A 144 2.49 -4.26 7.22
N PHE A 145 3.13 -5.42 7.11
CA PHE A 145 3.38 -6.33 8.23
C PHE A 145 4.29 -5.67 9.28
N ILE A 146 5.44 -5.13 8.84
CA ILE A 146 6.41 -4.47 9.72
C ILE A 146 5.77 -3.22 10.34
N GLY A 147 5.19 -2.34 9.52
CA GLY A 147 4.52 -1.13 9.95
C GLY A 147 3.39 -1.43 10.94
N GLY A 148 2.45 -2.30 10.56
CA GLY A 148 1.30 -2.70 11.37
C GLY A 148 1.69 -3.30 12.71
N GLY A 149 2.72 -4.16 12.73
CA GLY A 149 3.28 -4.72 13.95
C GLY A 149 3.86 -3.65 14.87
N LEU A 150 4.68 -2.73 14.34
CA LEU A 150 5.30 -1.65 15.11
C LEU A 150 4.26 -0.66 15.65
N GLY A 151 3.30 -0.23 14.83
CA GLY A 151 2.23 0.67 15.24
C GLY A 151 1.35 0.06 16.33
N GLY A 152 0.97 -1.20 16.15
CA GLY A 152 0.20 -1.95 17.15
C GLY A 152 0.96 -2.19 18.45
N LEU A 153 2.28 -2.37 18.39
CA LEU A 153 3.12 -2.56 19.57
C LEU A 153 3.27 -1.26 20.38
N ILE A 154 3.61 -0.15 19.71
CA ILE A 154 3.87 1.15 20.36
C ILE A 154 2.61 1.74 20.98
N SER A 155 1.45 1.53 20.36
CA SER A 155 0.16 2.02 20.86
C SER A 155 -0.36 1.26 22.10
N GLY A 156 0.35 0.22 22.54
CA GLY A 156 0.07 -0.52 23.76
C GLY A 156 -0.89 -1.69 23.56
N PRO A 157 -1.11 -2.48 24.64
CA PRO A 157 -1.96 -3.65 24.58
C PRO A 157 -3.41 -3.26 24.28
N TYR A 158 -4.13 -4.23 23.72
CA TYR A 158 -5.54 -4.08 23.44
C TYR A 158 -6.33 -4.00 24.75
N GLU A 159 -7.16 -2.95 24.88
CA GLU A 159 -8.07 -2.74 26.01
C GLU A 159 -9.20 -3.78 25.94
N GLU A 160 -8.97 -5.01 26.43
CA GLU A 160 -9.99 -6.06 26.51
C GLU A 160 -10.95 -5.91 27.70
N PHE A 161 -10.54 -5.19 28.74
CA PHE A 161 -11.27 -5.11 29.99
C PHE A 161 -11.17 -3.71 30.62
N TYR A 162 -12.04 -2.81 30.15
CA TYR A 162 -12.67 -1.75 30.95
C TYR A 162 -14.08 -1.52 30.40
#